data_AF-J2PCH3-F1
#
_entry.id   AF-J2PCH3-F1
#
_cell.length_a   1.000
_cell.length_b   1.000
_cell.length_c   1.000
_cell.angle_alpha   90.00
_cell.angle_beta   90.00
_cell.angle_gamma   90.00
#
_symmetry.space_group_name_H-M   'P 1'
#
loop_
_entity.id
_entity.type
_entity.pdbx_description
1 polymer ?
#
loop_
_entity_poly.entity_id
_entity_poly.type
_entity_poly.pdbx_seq_one_letter_code
_entity_poly.pdbx_strand_id
1 'polypeptide(L)'
;MAARRFDLALVVDCLEHLPKRDGLNLLGGIRNLNASRIAVLADLPASGWQETDFYSLALQASERFARDEQVLTLFTYDLLDYKQVPDWLNSRFWANPENFGKYWW
;
A
#
# COMPACT_ATOMS: atom_id res chain seq x y z
N MET A 1 9.12 15.01 12.32
CA MET A 1 8.19 13.86 12.45
C MET A 1 8.69 12.57 11.78
N ALA A 2 9.75 12.57 10.97
CA ALA A 2 10.26 11.37 10.29
C ALA A 2 10.86 10.26 11.19
N ALA A 3 10.93 10.45 12.51
CA ALA A 3 11.58 9.52 13.43
C ALA A 3 10.63 8.54 14.14
N ARG A 4 9.31 8.75 14.06
CA ARG A 4 8.34 7.90 14.76
C ARG A 4 7.58 7.04 13.76
N ARG A 5 7.73 5.72 13.91
CA ARG A 5 6.88 4.73 13.24
C ARG A 5 5.66 4.42 14.10
N PHE A 6 4.54 4.23 13.43
CA PHE A 6 3.26 3.80 13.98
C PHE A 6 2.90 2.43 13.40
N ASP A 7 2.08 1.68 14.12
CA ASP A 7 1.65 0.37 13.65
C ASP A 7 0.58 0.45 12.56
N LEU A 8 -0.18 1.55 12.52
CA LEU A 8 -1.26 1.79 11.57
C LEU A 8 -1.42 3.30 11.34
N ALA A 9 -1.64 3.67 10.08
CA ALA A 9 -2.19 4.96 9.70
C ALA A 9 -3.60 4.78 9.11
N LEU A 10 -4.54 5.62 9.53
CA LEU A 10 -5.90 5.66 9.01
C LEU A 10 -6.11 6.99 8.29
N VAL A 11 -6.50 6.93 7.01
CA VAL A 11 -6.76 8.09 6.15
C VAL A 11 -8.23 8.07 5.76
N VAL A 12 -8.98 9.09 6.15
CA VAL A 12 -10.43 9.22 5.93
C VAL A 12 -10.72 10.69 5.66
N ASP A 13 -11.61 10.97 4.71
CA ASP A 13 -12.08 12.33 4.38
C ASP A 13 -10.90 13.32 4.24
N CYS A 14 -9.95 12.94 3.40
CA CYS A 14 -8.64 13.60 3.33
C CYS A 14 -8.18 13.75 1.88
N LEU A 15 -8.25 12.67 1.10
CA LEU A 15 -7.76 12.66 -0.29
C LEU A 15 -8.67 13.48 -1.21
N GLU A 16 -9.94 13.62 -0.84
CA GLU A 16 -10.98 14.44 -1.46
C GLU A 16 -10.62 15.94 -1.45
N HIS A 17 -9.85 16.36 -0.44
CA HIS A 17 -9.52 17.77 -0.18
C HIS A 17 -8.11 18.15 -0.61
N LEU A 18 -7.37 17.23 -1.24
CA LEU A 18 -5.98 17.42 -1.62
C LEU A 18 -5.80 17.32 -3.14
N PRO A 19 -4.91 18.13 -3.72
CA PRO A 19 -4.45 17.89 -5.08
C PRO A 19 -3.90 16.45 -5.20
N LYS A 20 -4.21 15.77 -6.30
CA LYS A 20 -3.83 14.38 -6.55
C LYS A 20 -2.36 14.08 -6.24
N ARG A 21 -1.46 14.97 -6.67
CA ARG A 21 -0.02 14.85 -6.45
C ARG A 21 0.35 14.86 -4.96
N ASP A 22 -0.30 15.72 -4.18
CA ASP A 22 -0.03 15.86 -2.75
C ASP A 22 -0.57 14.66 -1.98
N GLY A 23 -1.74 14.15 -2.34
CA GLY A 23 -2.26 12.90 -1.79
C GLY A 23 -1.36 11.69 -2.10
N LEU A 24 -0.79 11.60 -3.31
CA LEU A 24 0.18 10.55 -3.64
C LEU A 24 1.45 10.64 -2.77
N ASN A 25 1.97 11.85 -2.60
CA ASN A 25 3.13 12.11 -1.74
C ASN A 25 2.83 11.77 -0.28
N LEU A 26 1.64 12.11 0.21
CA LEU A 26 1.18 11.80 1.56
C LEU A 26 1.12 10.29 1.79
N LEU A 27 0.40 9.56 0.94
CA LEU A 27 0.26 8.11 1.08
C LEU A 27 1.60 7.38 0.94
N GLY A 28 2.43 7.76 -0.04
CA GLY A 28 3.77 7.21 -0.22
C GLY A 28 4.69 7.51 0.96
N GLY A 29 4.63 8.74 1.49
CA GLY A 29 5.38 9.14 2.68
C GLY A 29 4.99 8.33 3.91
N ILE A 30 3.68 8.20 4.18
CA ILE A 30 3.17 7.39 5.29
C ILE A 30 3.66 5.94 5.15
N ARG A 31 3.51 5.34 3.97
CA ARG A 31 3.88 3.94 3.69
C ARG A 31 5.35 3.67 3.92
N ASN A 32 6.21 4.58 3.46
CA ASN A 32 7.65 4.35 3.45
C ASN A 32 8.31 4.76 4.78
N LEU A 33 7.79 5.77 5.46
CA LEU A 33 8.48 6.41 6.58
C LEU A 33 7.76 6.30 7.91
N ASN A 34 6.42 6.21 7.92
CA ASN A 34 5.65 6.43 9.14
C ASN A 34 4.84 5.24 9.63
N ALA A 35 4.36 4.34 8.77
CA ALA A 35 3.51 3.24 9.21
C ALA A 35 3.81 1.92 8.48
N SER A 36 3.79 0.83 9.24
CA SER A 36 3.87 -0.52 8.66
C SER A 36 2.56 -0.96 8.01
N ARG A 37 1.43 -0.34 8.39
CA ARG A 37 0.10 -0.62 7.86
C ARG A 37 -0.64 0.68 7.54
N ILE A 38 -1.44 0.66 6.49
CA ILE A 38 -2.29 1.79 6.11
C ILE A 38 -3.69 1.26 5.81
N ALA A 39 -4.70 1.99 6.29
CA ALA A 39 -6.07 1.88 5.84
C ALA A 39 -6.54 3.23 5.28
N VAL A 40 -7.08 3.22 4.07
CA VAL A 40 -7.62 4.41 3.40
C VAL A 40 -9.09 4.15 3.08
N LEU A 41 -9.97 5.01 3.58
CA LEU A 41 -11.35 5.08 3.13
C LEU A 41 -11.46 6.22 2.14
N ALA A 42 -11.71 5.88 0.88
CA ALA A 42 -11.83 6.85 -0.21
C ALA A 42 -13.23 6.81 -0.82
N ASP A 43 -13.80 7.99 -1.01
CA ASP A 43 -14.99 8.19 -1.84
C ASP A 43 -14.53 8.37 -3.30
N LEU A 44 -14.44 7.27 -4.06
CA LEU A 44 -13.91 7.32 -5.43
C LEU A 44 -14.76 8.22 -6.35
N PRO A 45 -16.11 8.16 -6.33
CA PRO A 45 -16.94 9.07 -7.09
C PRO A 45 -16.70 10.56 -6.77
N ALA A 46 -16.39 10.91 -5.52
CA ALA A 46 -16.22 12.29 -5.09
C ALA A 46 -14.77 12.82 -5.14
N SER A 47 -13.75 11.95 -5.17
CA SER A 47 -12.35 12.34 -4.95
C SER A 47 -11.50 12.52 -6.23
N GLY A 48 -11.99 12.10 -7.39
CA GLY A 48 -11.17 12.06 -8.62
C GLY A 48 -10.04 11.02 -8.58
N TRP A 49 -10.05 10.14 -7.57
CA TRP A 49 -9.14 9.00 -7.48
C TRP A 49 -9.74 7.76 -8.16
N GLN A 50 -8.86 6.94 -8.73
CA GLN A 50 -9.20 5.65 -9.30
C GLN A 50 -8.58 4.54 -8.44
N GLU A 51 -9.16 3.33 -8.48
CA GLU A 51 -8.59 2.17 -7.76
C GLU A 51 -7.12 1.91 -8.14
N THR A 52 -6.78 2.13 -9.41
CA THR A 52 -5.42 1.96 -9.95
C THR A 52 -4.38 2.84 -9.28
N ASP A 53 -4.76 4.01 -8.76
CA ASP A 53 -3.85 4.86 -8.01
C ASP A 53 -3.43 4.20 -6.69
N PHE A 54 -4.36 3.52 -6.02
CA PHE A 54 -4.08 2.77 -4.78
C PHE A 54 -3.27 1.50 -5.07
N TYR A 55 -3.58 0.78 -6.15
CA TYR A 55 -2.78 -0.37 -6.59
C TYR A 55 -1.34 0.01 -6.91
N SER A 56 -1.10 1.20 -7.50
CA SER A 56 0.25 1.71 -7.77
C SER A 56 1.09 1.90 -6.51
N LEU A 57 0.41 2.10 -5.37
CA LEU A 57 1.00 2.24 -4.05
C LEU A 57 1.03 0.91 -3.27
N ALA A 58 0.72 -0.21 -3.93
CA ALA A 58 0.58 -1.55 -3.34
C ALA A 58 -0.54 -1.68 -2.28
N LEU A 59 -1.48 -0.73 -2.25
CA LEU A 59 -2.70 -0.91 -1.46
C LEU A 59 -3.66 -1.80 -2.25
N GLN A 60 -4.42 -2.64 -1.55
CA GLN A 60 -5.43 -3.53 -2.13
C GLN A 60 -6.82 -3.08 -1.69
N ALA A 61 -7.81 -3.15 -2.56
CA ALA A 61 -9.20 -2.97 -2.18
C ALA A 61 -9.63 -4.12 -1.28
N SER A 62 -10.18 -3.81 -0.10
CA SER A 62 -10.59 -4.80 0.90
C SER A 62 -12.11 -4.87 1.03
N GLU A 63 -12.78 -3.73 1.22
CA GLU A 63 -14.22 -3.67 1.51
C GLU A 63 -14.87 -2.42 0.90
N ARG A 64 -16.20 -2.42 0.77
CA ARG A 64 -16.99 -1.24 0.39
C ARG A 64 -18.12 -1.00 1.38
N PHE A 65 -18.28 0.25 1.80
CA PHE A 65 -19.30 0.69 2.74
C PHE A 65 -20.23 1.68 2.05
N ALA A 66 -21.54 1.40 2.07
CA ALA A 66 -22.55 2.29 1.51
C ALA A 66 -23.38 2.92 2.64
N ARG A 67 -23.56 4.23 2.58
CA ARG A 67 -24.45 4.99 3.45
C ARG A 67 -25.13 6.08 2.63
N ASP A 68 -26.45 5.99 2.50
CA ASP A 68 -27.26 6.91 1.68
C ASP A 68 -26.68 7.00 0.25
N GLU A 69 -26.28 8.20 -0.19
CA GLU A 69 -25.69 8.42 -1.52
C GLU A 69 -24.15 8.24 -1.55
N GLN A 70 -23.52 7.98 -0.41
CA GLN A 70 -22.07 7.83 -0.31
C GLN A 70 -21.63 6.36 -0.33
N VAL A 71 -20.58 6.08 -1.10
CA VAL A 71 -19.89 4.78 -1.13
C VAL A 71 -18.41 4.97 -0.86
N LEU A 72 -17.94 4.44 0.26
CA LEU A 72 -16.52 4.43 0.62
C LEU A 72 -15.91 3.09 0.25
N THR A 73 -14.79 3.12 -0.47
CA THR A 73 -13.96 1.93 -0.71
C THR A 73 -12.77 1.93 0.25
N LEU A 74 -12.59 0.83 0.97
CA LEU A 74 -11.45 0.61 1.84
C LEU A 74 -10.30 0.02 1.04
N PHE A 75 -9.17 0.71 1.08
CA PHE A 75 -7.89 0.22 0.58
C PHE A 75 -6.93 -0.02 1.74
N THR A 76 -6.24 -1.16 1.76
CA THR A 76 -5.30 -1.50 2.82
C THR A 76 -3.92 -1.85 2.28
N TYR A 77 -2.90 -1.56 3.09
CA TYR A 77 -1.54 -2.03 2.89
C TYR A 77 -1.03 -2.58 4.23
N ASP A 78 -0.39 -3.75 4.18
CA ASP A 78 0.34 -4.32 5.30
C ASP A 78 1.74 -4.75 4.84
N LEU A 79 2.79 -4.15 5.42
CA LEU A 79 4.18 -4.46 5.09
C LEU A 79 4.53 -5.94 5.31
N LEU A 80 3.86 -6.64 6.23
CA LEU A 80 4.14 -8.05 6.49
C LEU A 80 3.59 -8.95 5.37
N ASP A 81 2.40 -8.63 4.87
CA ASP A 81 1.65 -9.51 3.97
C ASP A 81 1.57 -9.01 2.52
N TYR A 82 2.14 -7.83 2.20
CA TYR A 82 1.99 -7.22 0.88
C TYR A 82 2.55 -8.08 -0.27
N LYS A 83 3.55 -8.92 0.02
CA LYS A 83 4.20 -9.79 -0.97
C LYS A 83 4.36 -11.18 -0.39
N GLN A 84 3.63 -12.12 -0.97
CA GLN A 84 3.89 -13.54 -0.75
C GLN A 84 5.28 -13.88 -1.31
N VAL A 85 6.11 -14.51 -0.48
CA VAL A 85 7.41 -15.03 -0.92
C VAL A 85 7.15 -16.26 -1.78
N PRO A 86 7.41 -16.21 -3.10
CA PRO A 86 7.15 -17.36 -3.96
C PRO A 86 8.11 -18.50 -3.64
N ASP A 87 7.68 -19.74 -3.82
CA ASP A 87 8.52 -20.93 -3.56
C ASP A 87 9.80 -20.98 -4.39
N TRP A 88 9.83 -20.30 -5.54
CA TRP A 88 11.03 -20.22 -6.37
C TRP A 88 12.04 -19.17 -5.88
N LEU A 89 11.64 -18.27 -4.97
CA LEU A 89 12.47 -17.21 -4.41
C LEU A 89 13.30 -17.73 -3.22
N ASN A 90 14.03 -18.82 -3.42
CA ASN A 90 14.98 -19.36 -2.45
C ASN A 90 16.17 -20.04 -3.13
N SER A 91 17.18 -20.37 -2.34
CA SER A 91 18.43 -20.97 -2.81
C SER A 91 18.28 -22.29 -3.58
N ARG A 92 17.14 -22.98 -3.47
CA ARG A 92 16.91 -24.26 -4.17
C ARG A 92 16.46 -24.07 -5.62
N PHE A 93 15.84 -22.94 -5.95
CA PHE A 93 15.20 -22.70 -7.25
C PHE A 93 15.61 -21.37 -7.91
N TRP A 94 16.40 -20.54 -7.21
CA TRP A 94 16.98 -19.32 -7.74
C TRP A 94 17.99 -19.63 -8.85
N ALA A 95 18.13 -18.72 -9.82
CA ALA A 95 18.96 -18.91 -11.00
C ALA A 95 20.36 -19.47 -10.64
N ASN A 96 20.60 -20.71 -11.05
CA ASN A 96 21.83 -21.49 -10.79
C ASN A 96 22.01 -21.95 -9.30
N PRO A 97 21.14 -22.86 -8.79
CA PRO A 97 21.15 -23.31 -7.40
C PRO A 97 22.49 -23.89 -6.96
N GLU A 98 23.20 -24.57 -7.86
CA GLU A 98 24.50 -25.18 -7.62
C GLU A 98 25.59 -24.16 -7.31
N ASN A 99 25.41 -22.89 -7.69
CA ASN A 99 26.35 -21.80 -7.46
C ASN A 99 25.95 -20.88 -6.29
N PHE A 100 24.80 -21.12 -5.65
CA PHE A 100 24.33 -20.33 -4.51
C PHE A 100 25.35 -20.35 -3.36
N GLY A 101 25.86 -19.18 -2.98
CA GLY A 101 26.86 -19.03 -1.90
C GLY A 101 28.29 -19.48 -2.24
N LYS A 102 28.56 -19.96 -3.47
CA LYS A 102 29.91 -20.39 -3.91
C LYS A 102 30.72 -19.26 -4.53
N TYR A 103 30.07 -18.42 -5.31
CA TYR A 103 30.68 -17.27 -5.95
C TYR A 103 29.97 -16.01 -5.49
N TRP A 104 30.77 -15.04 -5.06
CA TRP A 104 30.34 -13.67 -4.91
C TRP A 104 30.80 -13.01 -6.20
N TRP A 105 29.89 -12.35 -6.92
CA TRP A 105 30.33 -11.40 -7.93
C TRP A 105 31.07 -10.25 -7.25
#